data_AF-N8Z2G7-F1
#
_entry.id   AF-N8Z2G7-F1
#
_cell.length_a   1.000
_cell.length_b   1.000
_cell.length_c   1.000
_cell.angle_alpha   90.00
_cell.angle_beta   90.00
_cell.angle_gamma   90.00
#
_symmetry.space_group_name_H-M   'P 1'
#
loop_
_entity.id
_entity.type
_entity.pdbx_description
1 polymer ?
#
loop_
_entity_poly.entity_id
_entity_poly.type
_entity_poly.pdbx_seq_one_letter_code
_entity_poly.pdbx_strand_id
1 'polypeptide(L)'
;MGVNPNLAVSIAAVESSFNPSAISSSGATGLGQFTRGAWLDRIKGAKHPELKALQKLSEKQQLAYRDNPRLNSIALAENIIVAERRIQNAFKANGIVSQVTPADIYALHNIGNPGMSVAARKGQMARTAVSASALNLNKGLYIKGNQTTAKEYMNQVTKKLNQGMYDIQNGKSRK
;
A
#
# COMPACT_ATOMS: atom_id res chain seq x y z
N MET A 1 -7.94 17.06 -3.13
CA MET A 1 -7.38 15.84 -3.76
C MET A 1 -8.53 14.87 -3.98
N GLY A 2 -8.69 14.28 -5.17
CA GLY A 2 -9.82 13.39 -5.51
C GLY A 2 -9.61 11.93 -5.11
N VAL A 3 -9.12 11.66 -3.90
CA VAL A 3 -8.88 10.28 -3.40
C VAL A 3 -10.13 9.77 -2.71
N ASN A 4 -10.49 8.50 -2.92
CA ASN A 4 -11.54 7.85 -2.12
C ASN A 4 -11.08 7.78 -0.65
N PRO A 5 -11.69 8.56 0.27
CA PRO A 5 -11.23 8.61 1.66
C PRO A 5 -11.39 7.27 2.38
N ASN A 6 -12.38 6.46 2.01
CA ASN A 6 -12.60 5.14 2.61
C ASN A 6 -11.43 4.20 2.32
N LEU A 7 -10.78 4.33 1.17
CA LEU A 7 -9.60 3.51 0.84
C LEU A 7 -8.41 3.90 1.71
N ALA A 8 -8.13 5.19 1.89
CA ALA A 8 -7.05 5.65 2.76
C ALA A 8 -7.28 5.19 4.21
N VAL A 9 -8.51 5.30 4.70
CA VAL A 9 -8.92 4.79 6.03
C VAL A 9 -8.74 3.29 6.13
N SER A 10 -9.17 2.52 5.12
CA SER A 10 -9.02 1.06 5.09
C SER A 10 -7.55 0.64 5.16
N ILE A 11 -6.68 1.31 4.40
CA ILE A 11 -5.24 1.02 4.40
C ILE A 11 -4.66 1.36 5.77
N ALA A 12 -4.96 2.53 6.33
CA ALA A 12 -4.46 2.91 7.66
C ALA A 12 -4.89 1.93 8.77
N ALA A 13 -6.13 1.45 8.72
CA ALA A 13 -6.64 0.44 9.64
C ALA A 13 -5.87 -0.88 9.53
N VAL A 14 -5.62 -1.32 8.30
CA VAL A 14 -4.94 -2.57 8.01
C VAL A 14 -3.45 -2.52 8.34
N GLU A 15 -2.80 -1.40 8.08
CA GLU A 15 -1.35 -1.23 8.21
C GLU A 15 -0.92 -0.89 9.65
N SER A 16 -1.73 -0.10 10.37
CA SER A 16 -1.30 0.47 11.65
C SER A 16 -2.32 0.35 12.79
N SER A 17 -3.51 -0.20 12.54
CA SER A 17 -4.64 -0.11 13.48
C SER A 17 -4.89 1.35 13.94
N PHE A 18 -4.66 2.33 13.05
CA PHE A 18 -4.69 3.76 13.33
C PHE A 18 -3.67 4.28 14.35
N ASN A 19 -2.65 3.50 14.71
CA ASN A 19 -1.58 3.97 15.55
C ASN A 19 -0.54 4.74 14.70
N PRO A 20 -0.45 6.08 14.81
CA PRO A 20 0.49 6.87 14.02
C PRO A 20 1.95 6.65 14.41
N SER A 21 2.22 6.02 15.55
CA SER A 21 3.56 5.65 16.01
C SER A 21 3.87 4.17 15.76
N ALA A 22 3.02 3.42 15.05
CA ALA A 22 3.26 2.02 14.73
C ALA A 22 4.56 1.85 13.93
N ILE A 23 5.38 0.89 14.34
CA ILE A 23 6.62 0.50 13.66
C ILE A 23 6.59 -1.00 13.43
N SER A 24 6.62 -1.44 12.16
CA SER A 24 6.71 -2.87 11.84
C SER A 24 8.13 -3.41 12.04
N SER A 25 8.28 -4.74 12.01
CA SER A 25 9.59 -5.42 12.03
C SER A 25 10.52 -5.01 10.88
N SER A 26 9.97 -4.47 9.78
CA SER A 26 10.75 -3.94 8.66
C SER A 26 11.15 -2.46 8.82
N GLY A 27 10.79 -1.82 9.92
CA GLY A 27 11.03 -0.40 10.17
C GLY A 27 10.10 0.53 9.37
N ALA A 28 8.99 -0.01 8.85
CA ALA A 28 7.92 0.76 8.26
C ALA A 28 7.16 1.52 9.37
N THR A 29 6.82 2.80 9.15
CA THR A 29 6.36 3.68 10.23
C THR A 29 5.09 4.44 9.87
N GLY A 30 4.23 4.63 10.87
CA GLY A 30 3.05 5.49 10.82
C GLY A 30 1.83 4.87 10.15
N LEU A 31 0.82 5.72 9.90
CA LEU A 31 -0.51 5.26 9.49
C LEU A 31 -0.49 4.41 8.21
N GLY A 32 0.26 4.82 7.21
CA GLY A 32 0.48 4.08 5.96
C GLY A 32 1.75 3.23 5.96
N GLN A 33 2.35 2.92 7.11
CA GLN A 33 3.54 2.06 7.25
C GLN A 33 4.59 2.28 6.13
N PHE A 34 5.13 3.49 6.04
CA PHE A 34 6.16 3.78 5.03
C PHE A 34 7.55 3.39 5.54
N THR A 35 8.26 2.57 4.76
CA THR A 35 9.70 2.32 4.98
C THR A 35 10.52 3.60 4.77
N ARG A 36 11.78 3.61 5.21
CA ARG A 36 12.70 4.74 5.01
C ARG A 36 12.73 5.18 3.54
N GLY A 37 13.03 4.24 2.64
CA GLY A 37 13.11 4.53 1.21
C GLY A 37 11.78 4.99 0.62
N ALA A 38 10.68 4.29 0.94
CA ALA A 38 9.37 4.64 0.42
C ALA A 38 8.94 6.06 0.84
N TRP A 39 9.21 6.45 2.09
CA TRP A 39 8.90 7.79 2.59
C TRP A 39 9.69 8.88 1.88
N LEU A 40 11.00 8.69 1.70
CA LEU A 40 11.85 9.65 1.00
C LEU A 40 11.43 9.80 -0.46
N ASP A 41 11.06 8.70 -1.11
CA ASP A 41 10.49 8.73 -2.46
C ASP A 41 9.15 9.47 -2.52
N ARG A 42 8.31 9.37 -1.48
CA ARG A 42 7.07 10.16 -1.37
C ARG A 42 7.37 11.63 -1.22
N ILE A 43 8.29 12.03 -0.34
CA ILE A 43 8.66 13.44 -0.18
C ILE A 43 9.24 13.99 -1.48
N LYS A 44 10.17 13.27 -2.12
CA LYS A 44 10.75 13.68 -3.41
C LYS A 44 9.71 13.91 -4.50
N GLY A 45 8.68 13.05 -4.55
CA GLY A 45 7.59 13.12 -5.53
C GLY A 45 6.43 14.04 -5.15
N ALA A 46 6.45 14.63 -3.94
CA ALA A 46 5.28 15.26 -3.33
C ALA A 46 4.66 16.39 -4.15
N LYS A 47 3.32 16.49 -4.11
CA LYS A 47 2.56 17.55 -4.76
C LYS A 47 1.89 18.49 -3.76
N HIS A 48 1.47 17.96 -2.61
CA HIS A 48 0.83 18.69 -1.54
C HIS A 48 1.82 19.65 -0.88
N PRO A 49 1.44 20.93 -0.62
CA PRO A 49 2.35 21.93 -0.08
C PRO A 49 3.07 21.50 1.21
N GLU A 50 2.36 20.86 2.13
CA GLU A 50 2.94 20.40 3.41
C GLU A 50 4.02 19.32 3.24
N LEU A 51 3.82 18.35 2.33
CA LEU A 51 4.86 17.36 2.04
C LEU A 51 6.01 17.96 1.23
N LYS A 52 5.69 18.86 0.28
CA LYS A 52 6.72 19.58 -0.49
C LYS A 52 7.62 20.42 0.41
N ALA A 53 7.10 20.99 1.50
CA ALA A 53 7.90 21.74 2.46
C ALA A 53 9.03 20.88 3.07
N LEU A 54 8.82 19.57 3.21
CA LEU A 54 9.83 18.64 3.73
C LEU A 54 11.02 18.45 2.78
N GLN A 55 10.88 18.72 1.48
CA GLN A 55 11.97 18.57 0.49
C GLN A 55 13.17 19.48 0.79
N LYS A 56 12.97 20.56 1.55
CA LYS A 56 14.02 21.51 1.96
C LYS A 56 14.81 21.03 3.18
N LEU A 57 14.35 19.98 3.86
CA LEU A 57 14.95 19.45 5.07
C LEU A 57 15.98 18.37 4.74
N SER A 58 16.92 18.14 5.65
CA SER A 58 17.83 16.98 5.56
C SER A 58 17.06 15.66 5.58
N GLU A 59 17.64 14.59 5.02
CA GLU A 59 17.03 13.26 5.03
C GLU A 59 16.64 12.79 6.45
N LYS A 60 17.51 13.05 7.43
CA LYS A 60 17.23 12.73 8.85
C LYS A 60 15.98 13.44 9.35
N GLN A 61 15.83 14.72 9.04
CA GLN A 61 14.66 15.50 9.44
C GLN A 61 13.41 15.04 8.70
N GLN A 62 13.51 14.72 7.40
CA GLN A 62 12.39 14.16 6.64
C GLN A 62 11.87 12.87 7.28
N LEU A 63 12.76 11.96 7.68
CA LEU A 63 12.39 10.69 8.30
C LEU A 63 11.75 10.82 9.68
N ALA A 64 12.05 11.90 10.41
CA ALA A 64 11.46 12.20 11.70
C ALA A 64 9.96 12.57 11.61
N TYR A 65 9.43 12.85 10.41
CA TYR A 65 8.01 13.14 10.20
C TYR A 65 7.18 11.91 9.81
N ARG A 66 7.75 10.70 9.78
CA ARG A 66 7.01 9.49 9.36
C ARG A 66 5.87 9.13 10.30
N ASP A 67 5.97 9.44 11.58
CA ASP A 67 4.94 9.21 12.58
C ASP A 67 3.97 10.41 12.75
N ASN A 68 4.21 11.51 12.04
CA ASN A 68 3.28 12.63 12.04
C ASN A 68 1.99 12.22 11.32
N PRO A 69 0.83 12.13 12.01
CA PRO A 69 -0.39 11.55 11.45
C PRO A 69 -0.91 12.35 10.25
N ARG A 70 -0.79 13.68 10.27
CA ARG A 70 -1.24 14.56 9.19
C ARG A 70 -0.40 14.35 7.93
N LEU A 71 0.92 14.44 8.06
CA LEU A 71 1.82 14.28 6.93
C LEU A 71 1.80 12.85 6.37
N ASN A 72 1.73 11.84 7.24
CA ASN A 72 1.61 10.46 6.82
C ASN A 72 0.29 10.18 6.08
N SER A 73 -0.83 10.73 6.55
CA SER A 73 -2.12 10.63 5.87
C SER A 73 -2.11 11.30 4.49
N ILE A 74 -1.50 12.47 4.37
CA ILE A 74 -1.32 13.15 3.07
C ILE A 74 -0.46 12.28 2.15
N ALA A 75 0.64 11.72 2.65
CA ALA A 75 1.53 10.85 1.87
C ALA A 75 0.82 9.58 1.41
N LEU A 76 -0.04 9.00 2.25
CA LEU A 76 -0.89 7.86 1.89
C LEU A 76 -1.89 8.23 0.80
N ALA A 77 -2.55 9.38 0.90
CA ALA A 77 -3.46 9.86 -0.14
C ALA A 77 -2.74 10.07 -1.49
N GLU A 78 -1.57 10.71 -1.50
CA GLU A 78 -0.77 10.84 -2.72
C GLU A 78 -0.30 9.49 -3.26
N ASN A 79 0.09 8.57 -2.37
CA ASN A 79 0.50 7.22 -2.75
C ASN A 79 -0.61 6.46 -3.47
N ILE A 80 -1.87 6.62 -3.05
CA ILE A 80 -3.03 6.01 -3.70
C ILE A 80 -3.17 6.50 -5.16
N ILE A 81 -3.06 7.82 -5.39
CA ILE A 81 -3.13 8.41 -6.74
C ILE A 81 -1.98 7.89 -7.61
N VAL A 82 -0.77 7.85 -7.07
CA VAL A 82 0.41 7.34 -7.77
C VAL A 82 0.26 5.85 -8.09
N ALA A 83 -0.23 5.06 -7.13
CA ALA A 83 -0.47 3.63 -7.31
C ALA A 83 -1.46 3.37 -8.43
N GLU A 84 -2.61 4.05 -8.40
CA GLU A 84 -3.66 3.94 -9.43
C GLU A 84 -3.09 4.20 -10.82
N ARG A 85 -2.36 5.31 -10.99
CA ARG A 85 -1.72 5.64 -12.29
C ARG A 85 -0.72 4.58 -12.73
N ARG A 86 0.11 4.07 -11.81
CA ARG A 86 1.10 3.01 -12.13
C ARG A 86 0.42 1.73 -12.58
N ILE A 87 -0.71 1.37 -11.97
CA ILE A 87 -1.49 0.17 -12.33
C ILE A 87 -2.18 0.38 -13.68
N GLN A 88 -2.82 1.53 -13.90
CA GLN A 88 -3.43 1.88 -15.19
C GLN A 88 -2.42 1.80 -16.34
N ASN A 89 -1.23 2.35 -16.15
CA ASN A 89 -0.15 2.27 -17.13
C ASN A 89 0.30 0.82 -17.38
N ALA A 90 0.41 0.01 -16.31
CA ALA A 90 0.76 -1.39 -16.44
C ALA A 90 -0.33 -2.20 -17.17
N PHE A 91 -1.61 -1.93 -16.92
CA PHE A 91 -2.72 -2.53 -17.63
C PHE A 91 -2.67 -2.19 -19.13
N LYS A 92 -2.51 -0.90 -19.45
CA LYS A 92 -2.37 -0.44 -20.84
C LYS A 92 -1.20 -1.13 -21.55
N ALA A 93 -0.03 -1.17 -20.93
CA ALA A 93 1.16 -1.81 -21.49
C ALA A 93 1.02 -3.34 -21.69
N ASN A 94 0.03 -3.96 -21.05
CA ASN A 94 -0.22 -5.39 -21.12
C ASN A 94 -1.52 -5.75 -21.86
N GLY A 95 -2.18 -4.79 -22.53
CA GLY A 95 -3.44 -5.02 -23.24
C GLY A 95 -4.62 -5.39 -22.34
N ILE A 96 -4.55 -5.03 -21.04
CA ILE A 96 -5.58 -5.35 -20.06
C ILE A 96 -6.64 -4.25 -20.06
N VAL A 97 -7.89 -4.62 -20.31
CA VAL A 97 -9.07 -3.74 -20.18
C VAL A 97 -9.78 -4.08 -18.87
N SER A 98 -9.40 -3.42 -17.79
CA SER A 98 -9.95 -3.63 -16.44
C SER A 98 -9.84 -2.36 -15.62
N GLN A 99 -10.79 -2.13 -14.71
CA GLN A 99 -10.69 -1.03 -13.75
C GLN A 99 -9.69 -1.38 -12.65
N VAL A 100 -9.03 -0.35 -12.11
CA VAL A 100 -8.19 -0.49 -10.92
C VAL A 100 -9.08 -0.68 -9.70
N THR A 101 -8.78 -1.70 -8.91
CA THR A 101 -9.53 -2.00 -7.68
C THR A 101 -8.77 -1.54 -6.43
N PRO A 102 -9.46 -1.39 -5.28
CA PRO A 102 -8.80 -1.20 -3.98
C PRO A 102 -7.71 -2.23 -3.69
N ALA A 103 -7.94 -3.49 -4.08
CA ALA A 103 -6.98 -4.55 -3.91
C ALA A 103 -5.72 -4.36 -4.78
N ASP A 104 -5.86 -3.82 -5.99
CA ASP A 104 -4.72 -3.48 -6.85
C ASP A 104 -3.85 -2.40 -6.20
N ILE A 105 -4.47 -1.37 -5.64
CA ILE A 105 -3.78 -0.27 -4.94
C ILE A 105 -3.07 -0.79 -3.68
N TYR A 106 -3.74 -1.60 -2.87
CA TYR A 106 -3.12 -2.20 -1.68
C TYR A 106 -2.00 -3.17 -2.05
N ALA A 107 -2.19 -3.97 -3.11
CA ALA A 107 -1.14 -4.88 -3.57
C ALA A 107 0.12 -4.10 -3.95
N LEU A 108 -0.01 -3.01 -4.73
CA LEU A 108 1.12 -2.15 -5.07
C LEU A 108 1.71 -1.47 -3.82
N HIS A 109 0.90 -1.03 -2.87
CA HIS A 109 1.38 -0.47 -1.60
C HIS A 109 2.25 -1.48 -0.83
N ASN A 110 1.79 -2.73 -0.73
CA ASN A 110 2.46 -3.80 0.00
C ASN A 110 3.73 -4.32 -0.71
N ILE A 111 3.72 -4.46 -2.04
CA ILE A 111 4.81 -5.11 -2.79
C ILE A 111 5.70 -4.14 -3.59
N GLY A 112 5.28 -2.88 -3.71
CA GLY A 112 6.03 -1.80 -4.39
C GLY A 112 5.88 -1.75 -5.92
N ASN A 113 5.22 -2.71 -6.56
CA ASN A 113 5.13 -2.81 -8.02
C ASN A 113 3.72 -3.22 -8.52
N PRO A 114 3.33 -2.90 -9.78
CA PRO A 114 2.01 -3.23 -10.33
C PRO A 114 1.91 -4.66 -10.89
N GLY A 115 2.97 -5.46 -10.82
CA GLY A 115 3.06 -6.79 -11.43
C GLY A 115 2.00 -7.76 -10.91
N MET A 116 1.61 -7.65 -9.63
CA MET A 116 0.60 -8.54 -9.06
C MET A 116 -0.78 -8.33 -9.70
N SER A 117 -1.15 -7.08 -9.95
CA SER A 117 -2.40 -6.72 -10.63
C SER A 117 -2.41 -7.25 -12.07
N VAL A 118 -1.28 -7.15 -12.78
CA VAL A 118 -1.13 -7.70 -14.14
C VAL A 118 -1.22 -9.22 -14.11
N ALA A 119 -0.47 -9.88 -13.23
CA ALA A 119 -0.46 -11.33 -13.08
C ALA A 119 -1.87 -11.86 -12.76
N ALA A 120 -2.64 -11.16 -11.94
CA ALA A 120 -4.01 -11.54 -11.59
C ALA A 120 -4.95 -11.53 -12.80
N ARG A 121 -4.83 -10.55 -13.70
CA ARG A 121 -5.64 -10.48 -14.93
C ARG A 121 -5.18 -11.47 -16.00
N LYS A 122 -3.91 -11.89 -15.97
CA LYS A 122 -3.35 -12.89 -16.88
C LYS A 122 -3.48 -14.34 -16.39
N GLY A 123 -4.12 -14.57 -15.24
CA GLY A 123 -4.27 -15.92 -14.67
C GLY A 123 -2.94 -16.54 -14.21
N GLN A 124 -1.94 -15.71 -13.87
CA GLN A 124 -0.60 -16.16 -13.50
C GLN A 124 -0.46 -16.43 -12.00
N MET A 125 0.63 -17.10 -11.64
CA MET A 125 1.02 -17.33 -10.25
C MET A 125 1.48 -16.04 -9.56
N ALA A 126 1.19 -15.87 -8.28
CA ALA A 126 1.58 -14.66 -7.55
C ALA A 126 3.12 -14.48 -7.51
N ARG A 127 3.87 -15.60 -7.50
CA ARG A 127 5.34 -15.62 -7.53
C ARG A 127 5.96 -15.00 -8.78
N THR A 128 5.21 -14.79 -9.86
CA THR A 128 5.75 -14.12 -11.07
C THR A 128 5.88 -12.61 -10.87
N ALA A 129 5.23 -12.04 -9.85
CA ALA A 129 5.14 -10.61 -9.61
C ALA A 129 5.95 -10.12 -8.40
N VAL A 130 6.56 -11.02 -7.64
CA VAL A 130 7.23 -10.71 -6.37
C VAL A 130 8.50 -11.51 -6.19
N SER A 131 9.43 -10.99 -5.39
CA SER A 131 10.61 -11.75 -4.97
C SER A 131 10.22 -12.85 -3.96
N ALA A 132 11.07 -13.87 -3.84
CA ALA A 132 10.91 -14.92 -2.82
C ALA A 132 10.90 -14.35 -1.38
N SER A 133 11.62 -13.26 -1.14
CA SER A 133 11.60 -12.56 0.15
C SER A 133 10.23 -11.93 0.44
N ALA A 134 9.61 -11.27 -0.53
CA ALA A 134 8.28 -10.68 -0.37
C ALA A 134 7.18 -11.73 -0.08
N LEU A 135 7.29 -12.92 -0.69
CA LEU A 135 6.46 -14.09 -0.37
C LEU A 135 6.59 -14.49 1.11
N ASN A 136 7.82 -14.56 1.62
CA ASN A 136 8.09 -14.96 3.00
C ASN A 136 7.65 -13.93 4.05
N LEU A 137 7.78 -12.64 3.75
CA LEU A 137 7.36 -11.57 4.66
C LEU A 137 5.83 -11.45 4.77
N ASN A 138 5.11 -11.87 3.72
CA ASN A 138 3.66 -11.68 3.61
C ASN A 138 2.90 -13.01 3.50
N LYS A 139 3.39 -14.08 4.15
CA LYS A 139 2.83 -15.45 4.03
C LYS A 139 1.31 -15.52 4.20
N GLY A 140 0.73 -14.69 5.07
CA GLY A 140 -0.73 -14.64 5.28
C GLY A 140 -1.54 -14.26 4.03
N LEU A 141 -0.93 -13.61 3.04
CA LEU A 141 -1.56 -13.29 1.75
C LEU A 141 -1.35 -14.38 0.68
N TYR A 142 -0.46 -15.34 0.94
CA TYR A 142 -0.12 -16.45 0.04
C TYR A 142 -0.62 -17.78 0.61
N ILE A 143 -1.93 -18.00 0.56
CA ILE A 143 -2.61 -19.16 1.21
C ILE A 143 -2.11 -20.54 0.78
N LYS A 144 -1.49 -20.66 -0.41
CA LYS A 144 -0.89 -21.90 -0.92
C LYS A 144 0.63 -21.75 -1.10
N GLY A 145 1.24 -20.80 -0.40
CA GLY A 145 2.65 -20.43 -0.57
C GLY A 145 2.97 -20.10 -2.03
N ASN A 146 4.00 -20.75 -2.58
CA ASN A 146 4.45 -20.60 -3.97
C ASN A 146 3.40 -21.05 -5.01
N GLN A 147 2.39 -21.82 -4.59
CA GLN A 147 1.28 -22.25 -5.45
C GLN A 147 0.08 -21.29 -5.40
N THR A 148 0.19 -20.14 -4.73
CA THR A 148 -0.87 -19.13 -4.74
C THR A 148 -0.92 -18.44 -6.09
N THR A 149 -2.08 -18.44 -6.74
CA THR A 149 -2.33 -17.64 -7.94
C THR A 149 -2.39 -16.15 -7.58
N ALA A 150 -2.06 -15.27 -8.53
CA ALA A 150 -2.19 -13.84 -8.29
C ALA A 150 -3.64 -13.45 -7.98
N LYS A 151 -4.63 -14.12 -8.61
CA LYS A 151 -6.06 -13.91 -8.28
C LYS A 151 -6.41 -14.29 -6.83
N GLU A 152 -5.89 -15.41 -6.31
CA GLU A 152 -6.08 -15.79 -4.90
C GLU A 152 -5.45 -14.78 -3.95
N TYR A 153 -4.26 -14.27 -4.26
CA TYR A 153 -3.63 -13.18 -3.50
C TYR A 153 -4.53 -11.95 -3.47
N MET A 154 -5.05 -11.51 -4.63
CA MET A 154 -5.96 -10.36 -4.71
C MET A 154 -7.22 -10.57 -3.87
N ASN A 155 -7.78 -11.78 -3.85
CA ASN A 155 -8.93 -12.11 -3.01
C ASN A 155 -8.61 -12.01 -1.51
N GLN A 156 -7.42 -12.42 -1.08
CA GLN A 156 -6.98 -12.27 0.32
C GLN A 156 -6.80 -10.81 0.70
N VAL A 157 -6.23 -10.00 -0.21
CA VAL A 157 -6.16 -8.55 -0.01
C VAL A 157 -7.55 -7.94 0.14
N THR A 158 -8.50 -8.29 -0.72
CA THR A 158 -9.89 -7.81 -0.61
C THR A 158 -10.50 -8.20 0.74
N LYS A 159 -10.32 -9.45 1.18
CA LYS A 159 -10.78 -9.89 2.51
C LYS A 159 -10.14 -9.08 3.64
N LYS A 160 -8.83 -8.84 3.56
CA LYS A 160 -8.08 -8.08 4.57
C LYS A 160 -8.58 -6.63 4.68
N LEU A 161 -8.83 -5.96 3.55
CA LEU A 161 -9.40 -4.61 3.50
C LEU A 161 -10.84 -4.58 4.06
N ASN A 162 -11.69 -5.52 3.63
CA ASN A 162 -13.07 -5.60 4.12
C ASN A 162 -13.14 -5.88 5.62
N GLN A 163 -12.26 -6.76 6.13
CA GLN A 163 -12.17 -7.03 7.57
C GLN A 163 -11.73 -5.76 8.33
N GLY A 164 -10.77 -5.00 7.80
CA GLY A 164 -10.36 -3.73 8.40
C GLY A 164 -11.53 -2.74 8.51
N MET A 165 -12.34 -2.62 7.46
CA MET A 165 -13.54 -1.78 7.48
C MET A 165 -14.61 -2.27 8.44
N TYR A 166 -14.85 -3.58 8.51
CA TYR A 166 -15.76 -4.17 9.48
C TYR A 166 -15.29 -3.90 10.91
N ASP A 167 -14.00 -4.07 11.20
CA ASP A 167 -13.44 -3.84 12.53
C ASP A 167 -13.65 -2.37 12.97
N ILE A 168 -13.43 -1.41 12.06
CA ILE A 168 -13.73 0.02 12.30
C ILE A 168 -15.19 0.24 12.66
N GLN A 169 -16.11 -0.26 11.84
CA GLN A 169 -17.55 -0.05 12.00
C GLN A 169 -18.09 -0.64 13.31
N ASN A 170 -17.40 -1.64 13.85
CA ASN A 170 -17.79 -2.34 15.07
C ASN A 170 -16.90 -2.01 16.28
N GLY A 171 -16.05 -0.97 16.20
CA GLY A 171 -15.19 -0.54 17.31
C GLY A 171 -14.16 -1.58 17.76
N LYS A 172 -13.82 -2.55 16.90
CA LYS A 172 -12.82 -3.58 17.20
C LYS A 172 -11.42 -3.05 16.88
N SER A 173 -10.60 -2.85 17.91
CA SER A 173 -9.17 -2.60 17.73
C SER A 173 -8.42 -3.93 17.63
N ARG A 174 -7.63 -4.12 16.58
CA ARG A 174 -6.67 -5.23 16.50
C ARG A 174 -5.53 -4.91 17.48
N LYS A 175 -5.58 -5.54 18.65
CA LYS A 175 -4.53 -5.51 19.68
C LYS A 175 -3.22 -6.08 19.15
#